data_AF-A0A661N162-F1
#
_entry.id   AF-A0A661N162-F1
#
_cell.length_a   1.000
_cell.length_b   1.000
_cell.length_c   1.000
_cell.angle_alpha   90.00
_cell.angle_beta   90.00
_cell.angle_gamma   90.00
#
_symmetry.space_group_name_H-M   'P 1'
#
loop_
_entity.id
_entity.type
_entity.pdbx_description
1 polymer ?
#
loop_
_entity_poly.entity_id
_entity_poly.type
_entity_poly.pdbx_seq_one_letter_code
_entity_poly.pdbx_strand_id
1 'polypeptide(L)'
;MRYELLDKPDFGMVRVTFDAAGEQMLAESDAMVARDSAVEMKTQMQGGLLNAAKRKLLGGESLFQNTFTATQPGQTLWLAPAPEGDIEALELDGSYEVFLQSRAYMASAPTVVLDTKWGGAKGFFSGTGMFLLK
;
A
#
# COMPACT_ATOMS: atom_id res chain seq x y z
N MET A 1 -1.14 -15.93 4.10
CA MET A 1 -1.69 -14.72 4.77
C MET A 1 -3.20 -14.70 4.63
N ARG A 2 -3.90 -14.24 5.67
CA ARG A 2 -5.33 -13.96 5.67
C ARG A 2 -5.57 -12.52 6.12
N TYR A 3 -6.67 -11.91 5.69
CA TYR A 3 -7.06 -10.58 6.12
C TYR A 3 -8.52 -10.50 6.53
N GLU A 4 -8.84 -9.49 7.31
CA GLU A 4 -10.20 -9.12 7.71
C GLU A 4 -10.36 -7.61 7.59
N LEU A 5 -11.48 -7.18 6.99
CA LEU A 5 -11.88 -5.78 6.92
C LEU A 5 -12.76 -5.46 8.13
N LEU A 6 -12.39 -4.42 8.86
CA LEU A 6 -13.02 -3.95 10.10
C LEU A 6 -13.50 -2.51 9.91
N ASP A 7 -14.50 -2.09 10.70
CA ASP A 7 -14.88 -0.68 10.88
C ASP A 7 -15.23 0.11 9.61
N LYS A 8 -15.59 -0.61 8.52
CA LYS A 8 -16.15 -0.04 7.28
C LYS A 8 -17.54 0.58 7.53
N PRO A 9 -17.95 1.63 6.78
CA PRO A 9 -17.19 2.29 5.72
C PRO A 9 -16.49 3.57 6.16
N ASP A 10 -16.69 4.02 7.41
CA ASP A 10 -16.29 5.37 7.81
C ASP A 10 -14.82 5.43 8.25
N PHE A 11 -14.33 4.38 8.93
CA PHE A 11 -12.95 4.27 9.40
C PHE A 11 -12.43 2.86 9.17
N GLY A 12 -12.42 2.46 7.89
CA GLY A 12 -12.00 1.12 7.51
C GLY A 12 -10.61 0.77 8.04
N MET A 13 -10.45 -0.47 8.48
CA MET A 13 -9.17 -1.01 8.95
C MET A 13 -8.99 -2.45 8.46
N VAL A 14 -7.74 -2.83 8.18
CA VAL A 14 -7.40 -4.19 7.78
C VAL A 14 -6.56 -4.83 8.86
N ARG A 15 -7.01 -6.00 9.34
CA ARG A 15 -6.19 -6.89 10.15
C ARG A 15 -5.65 -8.01 9.28
N VAL A 16 -4.34 -8.01 9.07
CA VAL A 16 -3.61 -9.09 8.40
C VAL A 16 -3.12 -10.06 9.46
N THR A 17 -3.34 -11.36 9.25
CA THR A 17 -2.69 -12.43 10.01
C THR A 17 -1.77 -13.22 9.08
N PHE A 18 -0.51 -13.34 9.48
CA PHE A 18 0.48 -14.12 8.75
C PHE A 18 0.34 -15.60 9.13
N ASP A 19 0.30 -16.48 8.14
CA ASP A 19 0.17 -17.93 8.31
C ASP A 19 1.54 -18.60 8.46
N ALA A 20 2.62 -17.97 8.01
CA ALA A 20 3.98 -18.51 8.09
C ALA A 20 5.05 -17.44 8.38
N ALA A 21 6.16 -17.87 8.97
CA ALA A 21 7.36 -17.04 9.06
C ALA A 21 7.91 -16.73 7.66
N GLY A 22 8.38 -15.50 7.46
CA GLY A 22 8.86 -15.00 6.17
C GLY A 22 7.78 -14.45 5.24
N GLU A 23 6.49 -14.59 5.58
CA GLU A 23 5.44 -13.88 4.84
C GLU A 23 5.58 -12.38 5.01
N GLN A 24 5.25 -11.64 3.95
CA GLN A 24 5.50 -10.21 3.87
C GLN A 24 4.29 -9.43 3.41
N MET A 25 4.13 -8.24 3.97
CA MET A 25 3.14 -7.25 3.53
C MET A 25 3.86 -5.93 3.27
N LEU A 26 3.64 -5.35 2.09
CA LEU A 26 4.12 -4.02 1.75
C LEU A 26 2.98 -3.04 2.04
N ALA A 27 3.29 -1.89 2.63
CA ALA A 27 2.30 -0.84 2.89
C ALA A 27 2.88 0.56 2.72
N GLU A 28 2.01 1.54 2.47
CA GLU A 28 2.35 2.96 2.55
C GLU A 28 2.92 3.30 3.94
N SER A 29 3.76 4.35 3.99
CA SER A 29 4.52 4.67 5.19
C SER A 29 3.65 5.11 6.37
N ASP A 30 2.48 5.67 6.10
CA ASP A 30 1.52 6.22 7.06
C ASP A 30 0.36 5.26 7.38
N ALA A 31 0.33 4.06 6.79
CA ALA A 31 -0.80 3.14 6.93
C ALA A 31 -0.80 2.30 8.21
N MET A 32 0.33 2.17 8.91
CA MET A 32 0.45 1.24 10.05
C MET A 32 -0.25 1.78 11.31
N VAL A 33 -1.19 1.00 11.84
CA VAL A 33 -1.84 1.25 13.14
C VAL A 33 -1.11 0.51 14.26
N ALA A 34 -0.91 -0.80 14.08
CA ALA A 34 -0.27 -1.66 15.07
C ALA A 34 0.33 -2.90 14.43
N ARG A 35 1.27 -3.56 15.12
CA ARG A 35 1.80 -4.86 14.74
C ARG A 35 2.21 -5.64 15.98
N ASP A 36 2.27 -6.96 15.87
CA ASP A 36 2.98 -7.75 16.86
C ASP A 36 4.46 -7.35 16.93
N SER A 37 5.02 -7.33 18.13
CA SER A 37 6.36 -6.78 18.42
C SER A 37 7.48 -7.48 17.66
N ALA A 38 7.32 -8.77 17.40
CA ALA A 38 8.28 -9.60 16.68
C ALA A 38 8.12 -9.56 15.15
N VAL A 39 7.09 -8.89 14.59
CA VAL A 39 7.02 -8.63 13.14
C VAL A 39 8.11 -7.63 12.77
N GLU A 40 9.02 -7.99 11.88
CA GLU A 40 10.09 -7.09 11.45
C GLU A 40 9.53 -6.02 10.50
N MET A 41 10.01 -4.77 10.63
CA MET A 41 9.62 -3.67 9.76
C MET A 41 10.86 -3.06 9.12
N LYS A 42 10.86 -2.95 7.80
CA LYS A 42 11.92 -2.29 7.04
C LYS A 42 11.32 -1.21 6.14
N THR A 43 11.74 0.03 6.33
CA THR A 43 11.37 1.14 5.46
C THR A 43 12.40 1.26 4.33
N GLN A 44 11.95 1.21 3.08
CA GLN A 44 12.83 1.29 1.91
C GLN A 44 12.30 2.28 0.86
N MET A 45 13.22 2.91 0.14
CA MET A 45 12.90 3.61 -1.12
C MET A 45 12.90 2.60 -2.27
N GLN A 46 11.70 2.27 -2.76
CA GLN A 46 11.54 1.44 -3.95
C GLN A 46 12.21 2.09 -5.18
N GLY A 47 13.13 1.38 -5.85
CA GLY A 47 13.77 1.84 -7.09
C GLY A 47 14.93 2.84 -6.95
N GLY A 48 15.44 3.11 -5.75
CA GLY A 48 16.59 4.01 -5.52
C GLY A 48 16.24 5.51 -5.58
N LEU A 49 17.22 6.38 -5.27
CA LEU A 49 17.00 7.83 -5.07
C LEU A 49 16.41 8.54 -6.30
N LEU A 50 16.83 8.16 -7.50
CA LEU A 50 16.36 8.78 -8.75
C LEU A 50 14.91 8.41 -9.08
N ASN A 51 14.53 7.14 -8.98
CA ASN A 51 13.15 6.72 -9.25
C ASN A 51 12.19 7.16 -8.16
N ALA A 52 12.65 7.18 -6.90
CA ALA A 52 11.88 7.74 -5.79
C ALA A 52 11.66 9.26 -5.96
N ALA A 53 12.70 10.03 -6.29
CA ALA A 53 12.57 11.46 -6.56
C ALA A 53 11.62 11.74 -7.73
N LYS A 54 11.68 10.91 -8.79
CA LYS A 54 10.73 10.96 -9.91
C LYS A 54 9.30 10.77 -9.42
N ARG A 55 8.97 9.73 -8.63
CA ARG A 55 7.61 9.54 -8.09
C ARG A 55 7.14 10.67 -7.16
N LYS A 56 8.02 11.26 -6.34
CA LYS A 56 7.63 12.39 -5.48
C LYS A 56 7.32 13.67 -6.27
N LEU A 57 8.18 14.02 -7.23
CA LEU A 57 7.96 15.17 -8.11
C LEU A 57 6.77 14.95 -9.04
N LEU A 58 6.56 13.69 -9.42
CA LEU A 58 5.55 13.24 -10.35
C LEU A 58 4.46 12.41 -9.64
N GLY A 59 3.92 12.82 -8.50
CA GLY A 59 2.92 11.96 -7.83
C GLY A 59 2.42 12.46 -6.50
N GLY A 60 3.30 13.12 -5.73
CA GLY A 60 3.02 13.41 -4.33
C GLY A 60 2.91 12.15 -3.45
N GLU A 61 3.26 10.99 -3.99
CA GLU A 61 3.22 9.69 -3.31
C GLU A 61 4.42 9.51 -2.39
N SER A 62 4.27 8.62 -1.41
CA SER A 62 5.32 8.35 -0.45
C SER A 62 6.60 7.88 -1.14
N LEU A 63 7.72 8.56 -0.84
CA LEU A 63 9.07 8.14 -1.26
C LEU A 63 9.46 6.76 -0.70
N PHE A 64 8.80 6.37 0.39
CA PHE A 64 9.15 5.24 1.24
C PHE A 64 7.97 4.28 1.36
N GLN A 65 8.25 2.98 1.30
CA GLN A 65 7.30 1.92 1.57
C GLN A 65 7.82 1.10 2.76
N ASN A 66 6.89 0.63 3.60
CA ASN A 66 7.22 -0.27 4.70
C ASN A 66 7.01 -1.71 4.24
N THR A 67 8.02 -2.56 4.43
CA THR A 67 7.90 -4.02 4.32
C THR A 67 7.82 -4.59 5.72
N PHE A 68 6.70 -5.25 6.02
CA PHE A 68 6.50 -6.01 7.25
C PHE A 68 6.79 -7.48 6.96
N THR A 69 7.62 -8.14 7.77
CA THR A 69 7.95 -9.56 7.63
C THR A 69 7.60 -10.30 8.91
N ALA A 70 6.75 -11.31 8.81
CA ALA A 70 6.42 -12.17 9.94
C ALA A 70 7.63 -13.01 10.34
N THR A 71 7.90 -13.11 11.64
CA THR A 71 8.92 -14.00 12.17
C THR A 71 8.35 -15.34 12.61
N GLN A 72 7.03 -15.42 12.83
CA GLN A 72 6.31 -16.62 13.25
C GLN A 72 4.86 -16.63 12.73
N PRO A 73 4.24 -17.81 12.56
CA PRO A 73 2.80 -17.92 12.26
C PRO A 73 1.92 -17.26 13.31
N GLY A 74 0.75 -16.78 12.89
CA GLY A 74 -0.28 -16.20 13.75
C GLY A 74 -0.05 -14.73 14.13
N GLN A 75 1.08 -14.14 13.76
CA GLN A 75 1.35 -12.73 14.00
C GLN A 75 0.42 -11.82 13.20
N THR A 76 0.15 -10.64 13.74
CA THR A 76 -0.80 -9.68 13.19
C THR A 76 -0.18 -8.33 12.84
N LEU A 77 -0.72 -7.73 11.79
CA LEU A 77 -0.45 -6.36 11.35
C LEU A 77 -1.79 -5.67 11.09
N TRP A 78 -1.92 -4.44 11.58
CA TRP A 78 -3.12 -3.63 11.47
C TRP A 78 -2.81 -2.37 10.67
N LEU A 79 -3.60 -2.15 9.62
CA LEU A 79 -3.41 -1.07 8.66
C LEU A 79 -4.71 -0.27 8.49
N ALA A 80 -4.61 1.05 8.35
CA ALA A 80 -5.73 1.93 8.04
C ALA A 80 -5.26 3.08 7.14
N PRO A 81 -6.12 3.62 6.27
CA PRO A 81 -5.81 4.79 5.47
C PRO A 81 -5.70 6.04 6.39
N ALA A 82 -4.90 7.01 5.96
CA ALA A 82 -4.82 8.31 6.63
C ALA A 82 -6.14 9.12 6.60
N PRO A 83 -6.87 9.22 5.47
CA PRO A 83 -8.19 9.87 5.45
C PRO A 83 -9.30 8.98 6.00
N GLU A 84 -10.39 9.61 6.45
CA GLU A 84 -11.67 8.92 6.69
C GLU A 84 -12.17 8.27 5.41
N GLY A 85 -12.75 7.08 5.53
CA GLY A 85 -13.31 6.35 4.40
C GLY A 85 -13.12 4.85 4.48
N ASP A 86 -13.45 4.24 3.34
CA ASP A 86 -13.62 2.81 3.22
C ASP A 86 -12.38 2.13 2.61
N ILE A 87 -12.24 0.82 2.83
CA ILE A 87 -11.18 -0.02 2.28
C ILE A 87 -11.77 -1.13 1.43
N GLU A 88 -11.29 -1.25 0.19
CA GLU A 88 -11.61 -2.38 -0.68
C GLU A 88 -10.38 -3.24 -0.93
N ALA A 89 -10.57 -4.55 -0.86
CA ALA A 89 -9.53 -5.53 -1.17
C ALA A 89 -9.70 -6.04 -2.61
N LEU A 90 -8.61 -6.05 -3.37
CA LEU A 90 -8.59 -6.52 -4.76
C LEU A 90 -7.64 -7.71 -4.88
N GLU A 91 -8.17 -8.84 -5.34
CA GLU A 91 -7.38 -10.04 -5.64
C GLU A 91 -6.82 -9.94 -7.07
N LEU A 92 -5.50 -9.82 -7.18
CA LEU A 92 -4.80 -9.74 -8.46
C LEU A 92 -4.18 -11.10 -8.81
N ASP A 93 -4.65 -11.72 -9.88
CA ASP A 93 -4.13 -13.01 -10.40
C ASP A 93 -3.18 -12.84 -11.60
N GLY A 94 -2.91 -11.59 -11.99
CA GLY A 94 -2.08 -11.24 -13.16
C GLY A 94 -2.83 -11.24 -14.50
N SER A 95 -4.14 -11.52 -14.53
CA SER A 95 -4.94 -11.45 -15.76
C SER A 95 -5.41 -10.03 -16.12
N TYR A 96 -5.33 -9.10 -15.17
CA TYR A 96 -5.75 -7.71 -15.33
C TYR A 96 -4.86 -6.75 -14.54
N GLU A 97 -4.99 -5.47 -14.88
CA GLU A 97 -4.29 -4.35 -14.24
C GLU A 97 -5.33 -3.40 -13.64
N VAL A 98 -4.98 -2.72 -12.55
CA VAL A 98 -5.86 -1.76 -11.88
C VAL A 98 -5.22 -0.39 -11.92
N PHE A 99 -5.98 0.60 -12.39
CA PHE A 99 -5.56 1.99 -12.32
C PHE A 99 -6.14 2.62 -11.06
N LEU A 100 -5.27 2.93 -10.10
CA LEU A 100 -5.64 3.59 -8.86
C LEU A 100 -5.29 5.07 -8.93
N GLN A 101 -6.14 5.88 -8.32
CA GLN A 101 -5.84 7.28 -8.08
C GLN A 101 -4.65 7.39 -7.12
N SER A 102 -3.80 8.41 -7.26
CA SER A 102 -2.74 8.65 -6.27
C SER A 102 -3.33 8.73 -4.86
N ARG A 103 -2.67 8.08 -3.90
CA ARG A 103 -3.09 7.91 -2.47
C ARG A 103 -4.27 6.95 -2.23
N ALA A 104 -4.78 6.24 -3.25
CA ALA A 104 -5.78 5.19 -3.05
C ALA A 104 -5.17 3.81 -2.76
N TYR A 105 -3.88 3.63 -3.09
CA TYR A 105 -3.14 2.43 -2.70
C TYR A 105 -2.78 2.50 -1.21
N MET A 106 -2.98 1.41 -0.46
CA MET A 106 -2.60 1.34 0.96
C MET A 106 -1.57 0.24 1.23
N ALA A 107 -1.81 -0.98 0.73
CA ALA A 107 -0.96 -2.14 0.98
C ALA A 107 -1.15 -3.23 -0.08
N SER A 108 -0.15 -4.11 -0.20
CA SER A 108 -0.19 -5.28 -1.08
C SER A 108 0.81 -6.36 -0.69
N ALA A 109 0.62 -7.56 -1.24
CA ALA A 109 1.66 -8.58 -1.24
C ALA A 109 2.91 -8.13 -2.04
N PRO A 110 4.11 -8.68 -1.77
CA PRO A 110 5.35 -8.31 -2.45
C PRO A 110 5.37 -8.61 -3.96
N THR A 111 4.45 -9.47 -4.41
CA THR A 111 4.29 -9.86 -5.81
C THR A 111 3.59 -8.80 -6.66
N VAL A 112 2.91 -7.83 -6.04
CA VAL A 112 2.25 -6.73 -6.74
C VAL A 112 3.30 -5.70 -7.15
N VAL A 113 3.35 -5.40 -8.43
CA VAL A 113 4.24 -4.37 -9.00
C VAL A 113 3.47 -3.07 -9.11
N LEU A 114 4.02 -1.99 -8.57
CA LEU A 114 3.45 -0.65 -8.68
C LEU A 114 4.24 0.17 -9.70
N ASP A 115 3.55 0.72 -10.70
CA ASP A 115 4.10 1.67 -11.67
C ASP A 115 3.32 3.01 -11.65
N THR A 116 4.01 4.12 -11.88
CA THR A 116 3.41 5.46 -11.85
C THR A 116 3.33 6.03 -13.26
N LYS A 117 2.11 6.34 -13.73
CA LYS A 117 1.87 6.88 -15.07
C LYS A 117 1.43 8.34 -15.01
N TRP A 118 2.09 9.22 -15.79
CA TRP A 118 1.74 10.64 -15.92
C TRP A 118 0.40 10.82 -16.67
N GLY A 119 -0.57 11.46 -16.00
CA GLY A 119 -1.93 11.67 -16.49
C GLY A 119 -2.13 12.91 -17.38
N GLY A 120 -1.10 13.73 -17.60
CA GLY A 120 -1.23 14.95 -18.41
C GLY A 120 -1.94 16.10 -17.70
N ALA A 121 -2.04 17.25 -18.39
CA ALA A 121 -2.79 18.40 -17.90
C ALA A 121 -4.27 18.05 -17.59
N LYS A 122 -4.86 17.09 -18.31
CA LYS A 122 -6.23 16.63 -18.09
C LYS A 122 -6.42 15.95 -16.73
N GLY A 123 -5.44 15.14 -16.27
CA GLY A 123 -5.45 14.52 -14.93
C GLY A 123 -5.32 15.52 -13.79
N PHE A 124 -4.57 16.62 -14.01
CA PHE A 124 -4.45 17.70 -13.03
C PHE A 124 -5.78 18.44 -12.80
N PHE A 125 -6.51 18.74 -13.88
CA PHE A 125 -7.77 19.50 -13.79
C PHE A 125 -9.01 18.63 -13.51
N SER A 126 -8.92 17.30 -13.54
CA SER A 126 -10.03 16.40 -13.21
C SER A 126 -10.20 16.12 -11.72
N GLY A 127 -9.29 16.60 -10.86
CA GLY A 127 -9.34 16.34 -9.41
C GLY A 127 -8.86 14.95 -9.01
N THR A 128 -8.53 14.08 -9.98
CA THR A 128 -8.00 12.72 -9.75
C THR A 128 -6.51 12.69 -9.42
N GLY A 129 -5.84 13.85 -9.34
CA GLY A 129 -4.39 13.93 -9.23
C GLY A 129 -3.67 13.76 -10.56
N MET A 130 -2.41 14.19 -10.62
CA MET A 130 -1.61 14.21 -11.85
C MET A 130 -1.18 12.82 -12.33
N PHE A 131 -1.41 11.77 -11.53
CA PHE A 131 -0.82 10.44 -11.70
C PHE A 131 -1.80 9.32 -11.36
N LEU A 132 -1.58 8.20 -12.03
CA LEU A 132 -2.25 6.93 -11.75
C LEU A 132 -1.20 5.90 -11.35
N LEU A 133 -1.52 5.14 -10.33
CA LEU A 133 -0.83 3.90 -10.00
C LEU A 133 -1.40 2.78 -10.87
N LYS A 134 -0.52 1.98 -11.45
CA LYS A 134 -0.81 0.79 -12.22
C LYS A 134 -0.20 -0.42 -11.54
#